data_AF-A0A926TCD7-F1
#
_entry.id   AF-A0A926TCD7-F1
#
_cell.length_a   1.000
_cell.length_b   1.000
_cell.length_c   1.000
_cell.angle_alpha   90.00
_cell.angle_beta   90.00
_cell.angle_gamma   90.00
#
_symmetry.space_group_name_H-M   'P 1'
#
loop_
_entity.id
_entity.type
_entity.pdbx_description
1 polymer ?
#
loop_
_entity_poly.entity_id
_entity_poly.type
_entity_poly.pdbx_seq_one_letter_code
_entity_poly.pdbx_strand_id
1 'polypeptide(L)'
;QERWLLQGLQRSQARWNVLAQQVMFSQYDFDARPNLQAFNVDQWDGYVAARTRLLEFLEQRQPSNPIVLTGDIHSSWVHDIKRDFNSPDSQTLGTEFVATSITSDFPTQFIEPVTLALSNNPHTKFFDGAFRGYVRCTLSRDRWQSDYRVVSTITEPEATIRTLASFVVEDGKPGAQRA
;
A
#
# COMPACT_ATOMS: atom_id res chain seq x y z
N GLN A 1 -7.10 2.09 -20.80
CA GLN A 1 -5.91 2.21 -19.93
C GLN A 1 -5.35 0.84 -19.54
N GLU A 2 -6.16 -0.11 -19.06
CA GLU A 2 -5.69 -1.47 -18.66
C GLU A 2 -4.74 -2.13 -19.68
N ARG A 3 -5.14 -2.28 -20.94
CA ARG A 3 -4.30 -2.87 -21.99
C ARG A 3 -2.94 -2.18 -22.14
N TRP A 4 -2.90 -0.85 -22.06
CA TRP A 4 -1.66 -0.08 -22.14
C TRP A 4 -0.74 -0.37 -20.96
N LEU A 5 -1.29 -0.45 -19.74
CA LEU A 5 -0.54 -0.78 -18.53
C LEU A 5 0.08 -2.18 -18.63
N LEU A 6 -0.73 -3.19 -18.96
CA LEU A 6 -0.27 -4.58 -19.04
C LEU A 6 0.81 -4.74 -20.11
N GLN A 7 0.65 -4.11 -21.27
CA GLN A 7 1.67 -4.12 -22.32
C GLN A 7 2.96 -3.38 -21.92
N GLY A 8 2.83 -2.30 -21.14
CA GLY A 8 3.98 -1.58 -20.59
C GLY A 8 4.78 -2.46 -19.64
N LEU A 9 4.11 -3.06 -18.66
CA LEU A 9 4.72 -3.98 -17.69
C LEU A 9 5.37 -5.19 -18.38
N GLN A 10 4.69 -5.76 -19.39
CA GLN A 10 5.22 -6.91 -20.14
C GLN A 10 6.54 -6.62 -20.87
N ARG A 11 6.72 -5.40 -21.38
CA ARG A 11 7.92 -5.02 -22.15
C ARG A 11 9.02 -4.41 -21.28
N SER A 12 8.73 -4.12 -20.02
CA SER A 12 9.66 -3.43 -19.13
C SER A 12 10.91 -4.26 -18.89
N GLN A 13 12.07 -3.61 -18.97
CA GLN A 13 13.37 -4.14 -18.56
C GLN A 13 13.89 -3.42 -17.30
N ALA A 14 13.04 -2.57 -16.69
CA ALA A 14 13.38 -1.84 -15.47
C ALA A 14 13.43 -2.79 -14.27
N ARG A 15 14.28 -2.46 -13.29
CA ARG A 15 14.37 -3.20 -12.02
C ARG A 15 13.14 -3.00 -11.16
N TRP A 16 12.58 -1.80 -11.13
CA TRP A 16 11.39 -1.46 -10.35
C TRP A 16 10.27 -1.06 -11.30
N ASN A 17 9.11 -1.69 -11.17
CA ASN A 17 7.93 -1.38 -11.97
C ASN A 17 6.88 -0.73 -11.07
N VAL A 18 6.65 0.57 -11.25
CA VAL A 18 5.86 1.38 -10.32
C VAL A 18 4.52 1.75 -10.94
N LEU A 19 3.43 1.42 -10.24
CA LEU A 19 2.09 1.93 -10.49
C LEU A 19 1.81 3.05 -9.48
N ALA A 20 1.98 4.31 -9.91
CA ALA A 20 1.54 5.47 -9.13
C ALA A 20 0.08 5.77 -9.46
N GLN A 21 -0.80 5.66 -8.46
CA GLN A 21 -2.24 5.74 -8.64
C GLN A 21 -2.93 6.27 -7.36
N GLN A 22 -4.25 6.43 -7.41
CA GLN A 22 -5.00 7.25 -6.47
C GLN A 22 -5.43 6.51 -5.19
N VAL A 23 -6.02 5.32 -5.33
CA VAL A 23 -6.84 4.66 -4.28
C VAL A 23 -6.30 3.30 -3.89
N MET A 24 -6.37 2.92 -2.61
CA MET A 24 -5.78 1.71 -2.03
C MET A 24 -6.07 0.46 -2.88
N PHE A 25 -4.99 -0.21 -3.28
CA PHE A 25 -5.01 -1.36 -4.18
C PHE A 25 -5.25 -2.67 -3.42
N SER A 26 -4.50 -2.85 -2.33
CA SER A 26 -4.60 -4.01 -1.46
C SER A 26 -5.97 -4.05 -0.79
N GLN A 27 -6.51 -5.26 -0.65
CA GLN A 27 -7.76 -5.46 0.05
C GLN A 27 -7.60 -5.07 1.52
N TYR A 28 -8.61 -4.42 2.11
CA TYR A 28 -8.66 -4.27 3.56
C TYR A 28 -10.07 -4.51 4.07
N ASP A 29 -10.21 -5.55 4.89
CA ASP A 29 -11.43 -5.79 5.65
C ASP A 29 -11.46 -4.88 6.88
N PHE A 30 -12.38 -3.93 6.90
CA PHE A 30 -12.56 -2.98 8.01
C PHE A 30 -13.38 -3.56 9.17
N ASP A 31 -13.96 -4.76 9.03
CA ASP A 31 -14.69 -5.41 10.11
C ASP A 31 -13.76 -6.33 10.91
N ALA A 32 -13.63 -6.07 12.22
CA ALA A 32 -12.81 -6.90 13.10
C ALA A 32 -13.52 -8.22 13.50
N ARG A 33 -14.83 -8.36 13.24
CA ARG A 33 -15.60 -9.53 13.67
C ARG A 33 -15.33 -10.72 12.74
N PRO A 34 -15.21 -11.93 13.27
CA PRO A 34 -15.00 -13.12 12.44
C PRO A 34 -16.20 -13.37 11.50
N ASN A 35 -15.91 -13.76 10.26
CA ASN A 35 -16.90 -14.12 9.23
C ASN A 35 -17.84 -12.98 8.77
N LEU A 36 -17.55 -11.74 9.16
CA LEU A 36 -18.16 -10.54 8.60
C LEU A 36 -17.07 -9.76 7.88
N GLN A 37 -17.42 -9.14 6.76
CA GLN A 37 -16.48 -8.35 5.97
C GLN A 37 -17.09 -6.99 5.63
N ALA A 38 -16.31 -5.94 5.77
CA ALA A 38 -16.68 -4.59 5.37
C ALA A 38 -15.57 -3.98 4.53
N PHE A 39 -15.89 -3.65 3.28
CA PHE A 39 -14.91 -3.16 2.32
C PHE A 39 -15.18 -1.71 1.92
N ASN A 40 -14.13 -0.96 1.60
CA ASN A 40 -14.26 0.38 1.04
C ASN A 40 -14.46 0.33 -0.48
N VAL A 41 -15.71 0.49 -0.92
CA VAL A 41 -16.10 0.39 -2.34
C VAL A 41 -15.61 1.54 -3.22
N ASP A 42 -15.06 2.60 -2.64
CA ASP A 42 -14.42 3.69 -3.39
C ASP A 42 -12.94 3.38 -3.72
N GLN A 43 -12.39 2.30 -3.14
CA GLN A 43 -11.04 1.81 -3.40
C GLN A 43 -11.09 0.59 -4.33
N TRP A 44 -9.95 -0.09 -4.56
CA TRP A 44 -9.93 -1.28 -5.43
C TRP A 44 -10.79 -2.44 -4.92
N ASP A 45 -11.21 -2.44 -3.66
CA ASP A 45 -12.20 -3.39 -3.14
C ASP A 45 -13.59 -3.25 -3.79
N GLY A 46 -13.93 -2.08 -4.35
CA GLY A 46 -15.15 -1.91 -5.17
C GLY A 46 -14.99 -2.45 -6.60
N TYR A 47 -13.76 -2.73 -7.05
CA TYR A 47 -13.42 -3.04 -8.45
C TYR A 47 -12.69 -4.39 -8.57
N VAL A 48 -13.16 -5.39 -7.81
CA VAL A 48 -12.54 -6.71 -7.66
C VAL A 48 -12.16 -7.34 -9.00
N ALA A 49 -13.06 -7.31 -10.00
CA ALA A 49 -12.79 -7.93 -11.31
C ALA A 49 -11.59 -7.29 -12.02
N ALA A 50 -11.38 -5.97 -11.89
CA ALA A 50 -10.22 -5.28 -12.45
C ALA A 50 -8.95 -5.61 -11.66
N ARG A 51 -9.04 -5.63 -10.32
CA ARG A 51 -7.93 -6.05 -9.45
C ARG A 51 -7.46 -7.46 -9.81
N THR A 52 -8.39 -8.40 -9.95
CA THR A 52 -8.11 -9.80 -10.29
C THR A 52 -7.35 -9.91 -11.60
N ARG A 53 -7.77 -9.22 -12.67
CA ARG A 53 -7.04 -9.27 -13.96
C ARG A 53 -5.60 -8.75 -13.85
N LEU A 54 -5.36 -7.73 -13.02
CA LEU A 54 -4.01 -7.23 -12.79
C LEU A 54 -3.17 -8.22 -11.97
N LEU A 55 -3.72 -8.79 -10.89
CA LEU A 55 -3.05 -9.81 -10.08
C LEU A 55 -2.73 -11.08 -10.88
N GLU A 56 -3.66 -11.50 -11.77
CA GLU A 56 -3.45 -12.58 -12.74
C GLU A 56 -2.28 -12.30 -13.66
N PHE A 57 -2.24 -11.09 -14.22
CA PHE A 57 -1.12 -10.68 -15.06
C PHE A 57 0.22 -10.66 -14.29
N LEU A 58 0.23 -10.11 -13.06
CA LEU A 58 1.45 -10.02 -12.24
C LEU A 58 2.00 -11.41 -11.90
N GLU A 59 1.14 -12.36 -11.54
CA GLU A 59 1.56 -13.75 -11.30
C GLU A 59 2.10 -14.42 -12.56
N GLN A 60 1.41 -14.26 -13.70
CA GLN A 60 1.78 -14.96 -14.94
C GLN A 60 3.02 -14.38 -15.61
N ARG A 61 3.20 -13.06 -15.57
CA ARG A 61 4.26 -12.36 -16.30
C ARG A 61 5.44 -11.96 -15.42
N GLN A 62 5.26 -11.96 -14.11
CA GLN A 62 6.31 -11.71 -13.11
C GLN A 62 7.21 -10.51 -13.46
N PRO A 63 6.66 -9.32 -13.76
CA PRO A 63 7.49 -8.14 -13.99
C PRO A 63 8.35 -7.85 -12.75
N SER A 64 9.58 -7.39 -12.93
CA SER A 64 10.51 -7.16 -11.81
C SER A 64 9.97 -6.14 -10.81
N ASN A 65 9.93 -6.55 -9.54
CA ASN A 65 9.58 -5.74 -8.36
C ASN A 65 8.39 -4.77 -8.57
N PRO A 66 7.15 -5.27 -8.63
CA PRO A 66 5.97 -4.43 -8.72
C PRO A 66 5.76 -3.63 -7.43
N ILE A 67 5.72 -2.31 -7.55
CA ILE A 67 5.44 -1.37 -6.45
C ILE A 67 4.19 -0.56 -6.79
N VAL A 68 3.27 -0.44 -5.85
CA VAL A 68 2.10 0.44 -5.95
C VAL A 68 2.29 1.62 -5.00
N LEU A 69 2.11 2.84 -5.49
CA LEU A 69 2.11 4.05 -4.68
C LEU A 69 0.72 4.65 -4.71
N THR A 70 0.21 5.00 -3.53
CA THR A 70 -1.21 5.33 -3.32
C THR A 70 -1.39 6.49 -2.33
N GLY A 71 -2.57 7.12 -2.32
CA GLY A 71 -2.98 8.10 -1.33
C GLY A 71 -4.46 7.95 -0.98
N ASP A 72 -5.23 9.03 -1.14
CA ASP A 72 -6.69 9.15 -0.97
C ASP A 72 -7.21 8.92 0.46
N ILE A 73 -6.87 7.82 1.13
CA ILE A 73 -7.45 7.41 2.42
C ILE A 73 -6.94 8.20 3.64
N HIS A 74 -6.18 9.28 3.44
CA HIS A 74 -5.65 10.21 4.45
C HIS A 74 -4.85 9.58 5.61
N SER A 75 -4.44 8.33 5.47
CA SER A 75 -3.71 7.55 6.48
C SER A 75 -2.57 6.79 5.81
N SER A 76 -1.56 6.42 6.58
CA SER A 76 -0.36 5.75 6.09
C SER A 76 -0.49 4.23 6.19
N TRP A 77 -0.13 3.51 5.12
CA TRP A 77 -0.21 2.06 5.11
C TRP A 77 0.93 1.41 4.33
N VAL A 78 1.29 0.20 4.73
CA VAL A 78 2.16 -0.69 3.96
C VAL A 78 1.47 -2.04 3.82
N HIS A 79 1.33 -2.53 2.60
CA HIS A 79 0.76 -3.84 2.33
C HIS A 79 1.69 -4.69 1.47
N ASP A 80 1.76 -5.97 1.79
CA ASP A 80 2.16 -6.98 0.82
C ASP A 80 1.00 -7.24 -0.13
N ILE A 81 1.21 -7.10 -1.43
CA ILE A 81 0.18 -7.39 -2.42
C ILE A 81 0.12 -8.91 -2.60
N LYS A 82 -0.91 -9.54 -2.06
CA LYS A 82 -1.12 -10.98 -2.16
C LYS A 82 -1.79 -11.35 -3.48
N ARG A 83 -1.51 -12.55 -3.98
CA ARG A 83 -2.28 -13.14 -5.09
C ARG A 83 -3.73 -13.35 -4.68
N ASP A 84 -3.93 -13.91 -3.49
CA ASP A 84 -5.23 -14.09 -2.88
C ASP A 84 -5.20 -13.52 -1.46
N PHE A 85 -5.89 -12.41 -1.24
CA PHE A 85 -5.95 -11.74 0.07
C PHE A 85 -6.69 -12.56 1.13
N ASN A 86 -7.50 -13.55 0.73
CA ASN A 86 -8.17 -14.46 1.67
C ASN A 86 -7.29 -15.66 2.05
N SER A 87 -6.12 -15.82 1.42
CA SER A 87 -5.13 -16.85 1.72
C SER A 87 -3.81 -16.18 2.11
N PRO A 88 -3.51 -16.03 3.42
CA PRO A 88 -2.31 -15.33 3.90
C PRO A 88 -1.00 -15.89 3.34
N ASP A 89 -0.98 -17.20 3.09
CA ASP A 89 0.17 -17.94 2.56
C ASP A 89 0.28 -17.89 1.02
N SER A 90 -0.68 -17.25 0.33
CA SER A 90 -0.61 -17.07 -1.12
C SER A 90 0.63 -16.27 -1.53
N GLN A 91 1.02 -16.33 -2.80
CA GLN A 91 2.20 -15.62 -3.27
C GLN A 91 2.08 -14.10 -3.03
N THR A 92 3.13 -13.47 -2.52
CA THR A 92 3.27 -12.01 -2.54
C THR A 92 3.78 -11.59 -3.93
N LEU A 93 3.00 -10.77 -4.63
CA LEU A 93 3.25 -10.33 -6.01
C LEU A 93 3.90 -8.94 -6.08
N GLY A 94 3.88 -8.18 -5.00
CA GLY A 94 4.43 -6.84 -4.94
C GLY A 94 4.23 -6.17 -3.58
N THR A 95 4.46 -4.88 -3.53
CA THR A 95 4.31 -4.07 -2.30
C THR A 95 3.55 -2.79 -2.61
N GLU A 96 2.64 -2.41 -1.72
CA GLU A 96 1.95 -1.13 -1.76
C GLU A 96 2.41 -0.22 -0.62
N PHE A 97 2.73 1.02 -0.96
CA PHE A 97 2.98 2.10 -0.02
C PHE A 97 1.89 3.15 -0.18
N VAL A 98 1.01 3.26 0.82
CA VAL A 98 -0.06 4.26 0.86
C VAL A 98 0.43 5.43 1.71
N ALA A 99 0.51 6.62 1.11
CA ALA A 99 0.85 7.83 1.82
C ALA A 99 -0.37 8.41 2.56
N THR A 100 -0.14 8.98 3.75
CA THR A 100 -1.11 9.90 4.36
C THR A 100 -1.27 11.16 3.49
N SER A 101 -2.22 11.99 3.89
CA SER A 101 -2.46 13.32 3.34
C SER A 101 -1.42 14.34 3.83
N ILE A 102 -1.27 15.41 3.04
CA ILE A 102 -0.50 16.59 3.45
C ILE A 102 -1.21 17.31 4.61
N THR A 103 -2.54 17.50 4.52
CA THR A 103 -3.34 18.20 5.55
C THR A 103 -4.71 17.59 5.83
N SER A 104 -5.37 16.92 4.88
CA SER A 104 -6.71 16.37 5.10
C SER A 104 -6.78 15.38 6.26
N ASP A 105 -7.83 15.39 7.05
CA ASP A 105 -7.90 14.50 8.20
C ASP A 105 -8.31 13.06 7.86
N PHE A 106 -7.72 12.12 8.59
CA PHE A 106 -8.29 10.80 8.83
C PHE A 106 -9.04 10.84 10.17
N PRO A 107 -10.35 10.56 10.20
CA PRO A 107 -11.14 10.72 11.43
C PRO A 107 -10.62 9.83 12.56
N THR A 108 -10.28 10.42 13.71
CA THR A 108 -9.67 9.73 14.85
C THR A 108 -10.51 8.56 15.35
N GLN A 109 -11.85 8.66 15.28
CA GLN A 109 -12.76 7.58 15.68
C GLN A 109 -12.63 6.31 14.82
N PHE A 110 -12.00 6.37 13.64
CA PHE A 110 -11.75 5.20 12.80
C PHE A 110 -10.42 4.52 13.11
N ILE A 111 -9.50 5.15 13.84
CA ILE A 111 -8.17 4.59 14.12
C ILE A 111 -8.28 3.28 14.91
N GLU A 112 -9.06 3.27 15.99
CA GLU A 112 -9.23 2.06 16.82
C GLU A 112 -9.94 0.92 16.06
N PRO A 113 -11.11 1.13 15.42
CA PRO A 113 -11.75 0.09 14.61
C PRO A 113 -10.84 -0.48 13.51
N VAL A 114 -10.11 0.37 12.79
CA VAL A 114 -9.15 -0.06 11.77
C VAL A 114 -8.06 -0.92 12.41
N THR A 115 -7.48 -0.48 13.53
CA THR A 115 -6.41 -1.20 14.22
C THR A 115 -6.89 -2.58 14.69
N LEU A 116 -8.11 -2.68 15.21
CA LEU A 116 -8.70 -3.96 15.63
C LEU A 116 -8.88 -4.94 14.46
N ALA A 117 -9.16 -4.44 13.25
CA ALA A 117 -9.33 -5.26 12.07
C ALA A 117 -8.00 -5.77 11.45
N LEU A 118 -6.83 -5.33 11.95
CA LEU A 118 -5.53 -5.77 11.41
C LEU A 118 -5.32 -7.28 11.49
N SER A 119 -5.92 -7.97 12.48
CA SER A 119 -5.85 -9.43 12.58
C SER A 119 -6.47 -10.15 11.40
N ASN A 120 -7.45 -9.53 10.73
CA ASN A 120 -8.11 -10.07 9.54
C ASN A 120 -7.34 -9.75 8.26
N ASN A 121 -6.30 -8.91 8.34
CA ASN A 121 -5.55 -8.39 7.21
C ASN A 121 -4.03 -8.62 7.38
N PRO A 122 -3.55 -9.89 7.48
CA PRO A 122 -2.17 -10.23 7.83
C PRO A 122 -1.12 -9.77 6.79
N HIS A 123 -1.55 -9.37 5.59
CA HIS A 123 -0.72 -8.74 4.58
C HIS A 123 -0.39 -7.27 4.88
N THR A 124 -1.11 -6.62 5.78
CA THR A 124 -0.86 -5.25 6.23
C THR A 124 0.30 -5.22 7.22
N LYS A 125 1.39 -4.54 6.85
CA LYS A 125 2.62 -4.44 7.66
C LYS A 125 2.66 -3.17 8.51
N PHE A 126 1.85 -2.18 8.17
CA PHE A 126 1.84 -0.89 8.83
C PHE A 126 0.51 -0.18 8.62
N PHE A 127 0.06 0.50 9.67
CA PHE A 127 -1.03 1.46 9.63
C PHE A 127 -0.68 2.63 10.58
N ASP A 128 -0.90 3.86 10.13
CA ASP A 128 -0.96 5.05 10.98
C ASP A 128 -2.06 6.00 10.46
N GLY A 129 -3.10 6.19 11.26
CA GLY A 129 -4.16 7.15 11.00
C GLY A 129 -3.98 8.49 11.74
N ALA A 130 -2.92 8.64 12.54
CA ALA A 130 -2.78 9.76 13.46
C ALA A 130 -2.06 10.96 12.83
N PHE A 131 -1.00 10.72 12.05
CA PHE A 131 -0.14 11.79 11.57
C PHE A 131 -0.37 12.13 10.09
N ARG A 132 -0.04 13.38 9.72
CA ARG A 132 -0.01 13.90 8.35
C ARG A 132 1.43 13.99 7.85
N GLY A 133 1.61 14.11 6.55
CA GLY A 133 2.93 14.21 5.94
C GLY A 133 3.01 13.58 4.55
N TYR A 134 4.09 12.87 4.25
CA TYR A 134 4.34 12.28 2.94
C TYR A 134 5.26 11.06 3.03
N VAL A 135 5.36 10.28 1.95
CA VAL A 135 6.31 9.16 1.85
C VAL A 135 7.50 9.60 0.98
N ARG A 136 8.71 9.39 1.49
CA ARG A 136 9.95 9.60 0.73
C ARG A 136 10.53 8.26 0.30
N CYS A 137 10.58 8.02 -1.01
CA CYS A 137 11.17 6.80 -1.57
C CYS A 137 12.61 7.06 -2.01
N THR A 138 13.55 6.21 -1.57
CA THR A 138 14.95 6.20 -2.01
C THR A 138 15.24 4.85 -2.66
N LEU A 139 15.67 4.88 -3.92
CA LEU A 139 15.82 3.68 -4.75
C LEU A 139 17.27 3.52 -5.21
N SER A 140 17.69 2.27 -5.26
CA SER A 140 18.94 1.79 -5.85
C SER A 140 18.63 0.59 -6.74
N ARG A 141 19.64 -0.10 -7.28
CA ARG A 141 19.42 -1.31 -8.09
C ARG A 141 18.95 -2.49 -7.26
N ASP A 142 19.40 -2.58 -6.02
CA ASP A 142 19.25 -3.69 -5.10
C ASP A 142 18.20 -3.43 -4.01
N ARG A 143 17.82 -2.16 -3.80
CA ARG A 143 16.97 -1.77 -2.67
C ARG A 143 16.02 -0.62 -3.00
N TRP A 144 14.76 -0.77 -2.61
CA TRP A 144 13.78 0.30 -2.49
C TRP A 144 13.51 0.57 -1.01
N GLN A 145 13.68 1.81 -0.55
CA GLN A 145 13.34 2.23 0.81
C GLN A 145 12.24 3.30 0.78
N SER A 146 11.20 3.12 1.59
CA SER A 146 10.10 4.08 1.78
C SER A 146 10.10 4.58 3.22
N ASP A 147 10.31 5.88 3.42
CA ASP A 147 10.27 6.55 4.72
C ASP A 147 8.96 7.32 4.88
N TYR A 148 8.19 7.03 5.93
CA TYR A 148 6.98 7.75 6.29
C TYR A 148 7.36 9.00 7.08
N ARG A 149 7.36 10.15 6.39
CA ARG A 149 7.79 11.44 6.92
C ARG A 149 6.57 12.18 7.44
N VAL A 150 6.51 12.38 8.75
CA VAL A 150 5.35 12.96 9.43
C VAL A 150 5.67 14.29 10.07
N VAL A 151 4.70 15.19 10.07
CA VAL A 151 4.78 16.50 10.70
C VAL A 151 4.18 16.49 12.11
N SER A 152 4.69 17.35 13.00
CA SER A 152 4.18 17.45 14.38
C SER A 152 2.79 18.09 14.49
N THR A 153 2.44 18.97 13.55
CA THR A 153 1.14 19.63 13.46
C THR A 153 0.88 20.11 12.03
N ILE A 154 -0.39 20.30 11.69
CA ILE A 154 -0.85 20.92 10.43
C ILE A 154 -1.56 22.26 10.65
N THR A 155 -1.76 22.66 11.91
CA THR A 155 -2.51 23.88 12.27
C THR A 155 -1.59 25.08 12.54
N GLU A 156 -0.29 24.84 12.70
CA GLU A 156 0.72 25.87 12.96
C GLU A 156 1.77 25.88 11.85
N PRO A 157 2.27 27.05 11.42
CA PRO A 157 3.30 27.13 10.37
C PRO A 157 4.63 26.46 10.76
N GLU A 158 4.99 26.52 12.04
CA GLU A 158 6.23 25.97 12.57
C GLU A 158 6.04 24.50 12.95
N ALA A 159 6.12 23.61 11.96
CA ALA A 159 6.05 22.17 12.16
C ALA A 159 7.42 21.50 12.04
N THR A 160 7.70 20.54 12.93
CA THR A 160 8.87 19.68 12.82
C THR A 160 8.54 18.43 12.00
N ILE A 161 9.54 17.84 11.35
CA ILE A 161 9.38 16.62 10.55
C ILE A 161 10.27 15.49 11.07
N ARG A 162 9.70 14.30 11.21
CA ARG A 162 10.42 13.08 11.61
C ARG A 162 10.06 11.89 10.74
N THR A 163 10.90 10.86 10.73
CA THR A 163 10.50 9.56 10.17
C THR A 163 9.70 8.81 11.24
N LEU A 164 8.46 8.43 10.91
CA LEU A 164 7.62 7.59 11.76
C LEU A 164 8.00 6.12 11.64
N ALA A 165 8.18 5.65 10.40
CA ALA A 165 8.58 4.29 10.08
C ALA A 165 9.31 4.28 8.73
N SER A 166 10.16 3.27 8.55
CA SER A 166 10.87 3.02 7.29
C SER A 166 10.68 1.56 6.90
N PHE A 167 10.51 1.33 5.60
CA PHE A 167 10.31 0.00 5.04
C PHE A 167 11.21 -0.20 3.83
N VAL A 168 11.63 -1.44 3.61
CA VAL A 168 12.54 -1.86 2.55
C VAL A 168 11.92 -2.98 1.74
N VAL A 169 12.08 -2.92 0.43
CA VAL A 169 11.93 -4.04 -0.49
C VAL A 169 13.29 -4.29 -1.13
N GLU A 170 13.77 -5.52 -1.06
CA GLU A 170 15.01 -5.94 -1.72
C GLU A 170 14.71 -6.42 -3.15
N ASP A 171 15.66 -6.22 -4.07
CA ASP A 171 15.53 -6.70 -5.46
C ASP A 171 15.26 -8.22 -5.48
N GLY A 172 14.21 -8.62 -6.21
CA GLY A 172 13.81 -10.02 -6.35
C GLY A 172 13.10 -10.61 -5.14
N LYS A 173 12.83 -9.83 -4.08
CA LYS A 173 12.10 -10.29 -2.88
C LYS A 173 10.86 -9.45 -2.64
N PRO A 174 9.70 -9.83 -3.22
CA PRO A 174 8.44 -9.13 -3.00
C PRO A 174 8.05 -9.09 -1.52
N GLY A 175 7.55 -7.95 -1.07
CA GLY A 175 7.08 -7.74 0.30
C GLY A 175 7.96 -6.77 1.08
N ALA A 176 7.32 -5.97 1.93
CA ALA A 176 8.02 -4.96 2.71
C ALA A 176 8.56 -5.52 4.03
N GLN A 177 9.80 -5.16 4.36
CA GLN A 177 10.40 -5.40 5.67
C GLN A 177 10.62 -4.09 6.39
N ARG A 178 10.37 -4.06 7.69
CA ARG A 178 10.66 -2.86 8.50
C ARG A 178 12.17 -2.68 8.60
N ALA A 179 12.64 -1.46 8.35
CA ALA A 179 14.05 -1.09 8.41
C ALA A 179 14.54 -0.84 9.84
#